data_AF-A0A533VM84-F1
#
_entry.id   AF-A0A533VM84-F1
#
_cell.length_a   1.000
_cell.length_b   1.000
_cell.length_c   1.000
_cell.angle_alpha   90.00
_cell.angle_beta   90.00
_cell.angle_gamma   90.00
#
_symmetry.space_group_name_H-M   'P 1'
#
loop_
_entity.id
_entity.type
_entity.pdbx_description
1 polymer ?
#
loop_
_entity_poly.entity_id
_entity_poly.type
_entity_poly.pdbx_seq_one_letter_code
_entity_poly.pdbx_strand_id
1 'polypeptide(L)'
;MPRTKSSFLITILAVALFSSQAVFSKAGVQSFASLPKPVSVTWTGSAFIASSRDGITQLVKVGIDGSVQPFATSFTGEGEVYVAVSPGQAGFPAGELFLCSGDSVYEVDSSGASAKLFSTPAKGTTINFLAFDNDGSWGFLLYALGTGGQLWAIDPSGRANLVTNLGAGLTPEGIAVAPPAFGKFAGDMLVSMEGSHSVVAIPRSDPSNFTTLANFPGEAPERVMLIPANSDLFLAKYDQGVIVRMNSSAFSGYAGSILVITEGEAGQTGSINVLTANGSNVTVAKVFQDPASPHFEGAAFIPTQLATAVITTSTGVTTSTGVPASTLYAGVATAAVAVVVAVVLAYEGVWGKQRRSAS
;
A
#
# COMPACT_ATOMS: atom_id res chain seq x y z
N MET A 1 -73.50 -20.67 -32.03
CA MET A 1 -72.12 -20.16 -32.04
C MET A 1 -71.48 -20.42 -30.69
N PRO A 2 -70.53 -21.36 -30.55
CA PRO A 2 -69.82 -21.57 -29.29
C PRO A 2 -68.58 -20.65 -29.22
N ARG A 3 -68.41 -19.94 -28.10
CA ARG A 3 -67.21 -19.17 -27.77
C ARG A 3 -66.16 -20.14 -27.21
N THR A 4 -65.08 -20.35 -27.95
CA THR A 4 -63.87 -21.01 -27.47
C THR A 4 -63.10 -20.06 -26.54
N LYS A 5 -62.87 -20.49 -25.30
CA LYS A 5 -61.99 -19.82 -24.35
C LYS A 5 -60.56 -20.30 -24.60
N SER A 6 -59.70 -19.42 -25.11
CA SER A 6 -58.26 -19.67 -25.20
C SER A 6 -57.61 -19.32 -23.87
N SER A 7 -57.13 -20.34 -23.16
CA SER A 7 -56.31 -20.18 -21.96
C SER A 7 -54.87 -19.90 -22.37
N PHE A 8 -54.37 -18.69 -22.07
CA PHE A 8 -52.96 -18.34 -22.19
C PHE A 8 -52.19 -18.97 -21.03
N LEU A 9 -51.31 -19.91 -21.35
CA LEU A 9 -50.31 -20.44 -20.42
C LEU A 9 -49.14 -19.44 -20.37
N ILE A 10 -48.94 -18.76 -19.24
CA ILE A 10 -47.74 -17.95 -18.99
C ILE A 10 -46.70 -18.86 -18.34
N THR A 11 -45.69 -19.28 -19.11
CA THR A 11 -44.52 -19.98 -18.58
C THR A 11 -43.56 -18.97 -17.97
N ILE A 12 -43.49 -18.92 -16.64
CA ILE A 12 -42.48 -18.14 -15.91
C ILE A 12 -41.17 -18.91 -15.98
N LEU A 13 -40.23 -18.47 -16.81
CA LEU A 13 -38.88 -18.98 -16.88
C LEU A 13 -38.05 -18.33 -15.75
N ALA A 14 -37.86 -19.05 -14.65
CA ALA A 14 -36.94 -18.63 -13.60
C ALA A 14 -35.49 -18.81 -14.06
N VAL A 15 -34.86 -17.72 -14.52
CA VAL A 15 -33.41 -17.71 -14.78
C VAL A 15 -32.71 -17.64 -13.42
N ALA A 16 -32.18 -18.77 -12.97
CA ALA A 16 -31.28 -18.82 -11.83
C ALA A 16 -29.94 -18.17 -12.24
N LEU A 17 -29.77 -16.88 -11.90
CA LEU A 17 -28.48 -16.20 -11.94
C LEU A 17 -27.59 -16.82 -10.86
N PHE A 18 -26.81 -17.83 -11.25
CA PHE A 18 -25.66 -18.25 -10.46
C PHE A 18 -24.64 -17.12 -10.51
N SER A 19 -24.66 -16.25 -9.50
CA SER A 19 -23.52 -15.38 -9.22
C SER A 19 -22.36 -16.29 -8.85
N SER A 20 -21.40 -16.43 -9.78
CA SER A 20 -20.11 -17.01 -9.46
C SER A 20 -19.41 -16.05 -8.51
N GLN A 21 -19.64 -16.20 -7.21
CA GLN A 21 -18.76 -15.60 -6.23
C GLN A 21 -17.43 -16.30 -6.41
N ALA A 22 -16.49 -15.62 -7.07
CA ALA A 22 -15.11 -16.05 -7.11
C ALA A 22 -14.68 -16.26 -5.64
N VAL A 23 -14.33 -17.49 -5.29
CA VAL A 23 -13.70 -17.78 -4.01
C VAL A 23 -12.31 -17.17 -4.11
N PHE A 24 -12.18 -15.90 -3.71
CA PHE A 24 -10.90 -15.24 -3.64
C PHE A 24 -10.03 -16.01 -2.66
N SER A 25 -9.00 -16.70 -3.15
CA SER A 25 -7.90 -17.08 -2.27
C SER A 25 -7.40 -15.77 -1.68
N LYS A 26 -7.57 -15.59 -0.37
CA LYS A 26 -7.13 -14.40 0.38
C LYS A 26 -5.73 -14.03 -0.13
N ALA A 27 -5.62 -12.95 -0.89
CA ALA A 27 -4.32 -12.41 -1.26
C ALA A 27 -3.56 -12.28 0.05
N GLY A 28 -2.46 -13.03 0.18
CA GLY A 28 -1.78 -13.20 1.46
C GLY A 28 -1.13 -11.89 1.85
N VAL A 29 -1.85 -11.05 2.60
CA VAL A 29 -1.31 -9.86 3.25
C VAL A 29 -0.52 -10.32 4.47
N GLN A 30 0.76 -10.01 4.48
CA GLN A 30 1.70 -10.40 5.53
C GLN A 30 2.27 -9.16 6.19
N SER A 31 2.43 -9.16 7.50
CA SER A 31 3.19 -8.10 8.17
C SER A 31 4.63 -8.11 7.66
N PHE A 32 5.17 -6.93 7.37
CA PHE A 32 6.54 -6.77 6.87
C PHE A 32 7.41 -6.01 7.87
N ALA A 33 6.97 -4.82 8.30
CA ALA A 33 7.69 -4.00 9.27
C ALA A 33 6.71 -3.37 10.27
N SER A 34 7.17 -3.21 11.51
CA SER A 34 6.45 -2.43 12.52
C SER A 34 6.97 -0.99 12.50
N LEU A 35 6.09 -0.04 12.24
CA LEU A 35 6.40 1.38 12.14
C LEU A 35 5.18 2.15 12.65
N PRO A 36 5.26 2.91 13.76
CA PRO A 36 4.12 3.68 14.24
C PRO A 36 3.61 4.66 13.19
N LYS A 37 2.29 4.71 12.96
CA LYS A 37 1.63 5.68 12.07
C LYS A 37 2.38 5.89 10.74
N PRO A 38 2.62 4.82 9.95
CA PRO A 38 3.36 4.91 8.72
C PRO A 38 2.53 5.66 7.69
N VAL A 39 3.12 6.68 7.07
CA VAL A 39 2.47 7.48 6.02
C VAL A 39 3.05 7.08 4.67
N SER A 40 4.26 7.50 4.32
CA SER A 40 4.87 7.15 3.03
C SER A 40 5.64 5.83 3.09
N VAL A 41 5.70 5.13 1.97
CA VAL A 41 6.56 3.95 1.75
C VAL A 41 7.10 4.04 0.33
N THR A 42 8.39 4.30 0.18
CA THR A 42 9.01 4.59 -1.12
C THR A 42 10.24 3.72 -1.34
N TRP A 43 10.29 2.97 -2.44
CA TRP A 43 11.43 2.12 -2.77
C TRP A 43 12.55 2.90 -3.46
N THR A 44 13.78 2.79 -2.95
CA THR A 44 14.98 3.49 -3.49
C THR A 44 15.86 2.63 -4.39
N GLY A 45 15.45 1.39 -4.68
CA GLY A 45 16.30 0.40 -5.36
C GLY A 45 17.08 -0.52 -4.43
N SER A 46 17.21 -0.17 -3.14
CA SER A 46 17.95 -0.98 -2.14
C SER A 46 17.28 -1.09 -0.78
N ALA A 47 16.53 -0.08 -0.37
CA ALA A 47 15.73 -0.05 0.85
C ALA A 47 14.48 0.80 0.62
N PHE A 48 13.54 0.76 1.57
CA PHE A 48 12.49 1.77 1.60
C PHE A 48 12.95 2.99 2.39
N ILE A 49 12.51 4.16 1.96
CA ILE A 49 12.36 5.31 2.83
C ILE A 49 10.88 5.44 3.14
N ALA A 50 10.56 5.56 4.42
CA ALA A 50 9.20 5.72 4.91
C ALA A 50 9.12 6.90 5.86
N SER A 51 7.93 7.44 6.03
CA SER A 51 7.64 8.47 7.04
C SER A 51 6.73 7.92 8.12
N SER A 52 6.92 8.41 9.34
CA SER A 52 6.14 8.03 10.54
C SER A 52 5.63 9.28 11.21
N ARG A 53 4.30 9.35 11.41
CA ARG A 53 3.59 10.51 11.95
C ARG A 53 3.00 10.21 13.33
N ASP A 54 3.86 10.19 14.34
CA ASP A 54 3.46 10.10 15.75
C ASP A 54 3.76 11.43 16.47
N GLY A 55 3.02 12.48 16.06
CA GLY A 55 3.32 13.87 16.41
C GLY A 55 4.08 14.57 15.28
N ILE A 56 5.38 14.81 15.48
CA ILE A 56 6.26 15.35 14.43
C ILE A 56 6.59 14.22 13.46
N THR A 57 6.52 14.49 12.15
CA THR A 57 6.80 13.47 11.15
C THR A 57 8.29 13.26 10.99
N GLN A 58 8.73 12.01 11.12
CA GLN A 58 10.13 11.58 10.99
C GLN A 58 10.31 10.68 9.76
N LEU A 59 11.52 10.64 9.23
CA LEU A 59 11.89 9.69 8.18
C LEU A 59 12.64 8.50 8.78
N VAL A 60 12.36 7.33 8.21
CA VAL A 60 13.05 6.09 8.54
C VAL A 60 13.46 5.37 7.28
N LYS A 61 14.57 4.63 7.38
CA LYS A 61 14.96 3.63 6.40
C LYS A 61 14.40 2.29 6.85
N VAL A 62 13.65 1.62 5.98
CA VAL A 62 13.18 0.25 6.21
C VAL A 62 13.97 -0.69 5.31
N GLY A 63 14.75 -1.57 5.93
CA GLY A 63 15.50 -2.62 5.25
C GLY A 63 14.57 -3.62 4.58
N ILE A 64 15.09 -4.33 3.59
CA ILE A 64 14.36 -5.40 2.87
C ILE A 64 13.99 -6.59 3.79
N ASP A 65 14.55 -6.65 4.99
CA ASP A 65 14.26 -7.60 6.06
C ASP A 65 13.21 -7.09 7.06
N GLY A 66 12.66 -5.89 6.84
CA GLY A 66 11.71 -5.24 7.73
C GLY A 66 12.35 -4.50 8.90
N SER A 67 13.69 -4.43 8.99
CA SER A 67 14.37 -3.64 10.01
C SER A 67 14.15 -2.15 9.79
N VAL A 68 13.90 -1.39 10.87
CA VAL A 68 13.63 0.05 10.81
C VAL A 68 14.76 0.81 11.48
N GLN A 69 15.30 1.82 10.81
CA GLN A 69 16.38 2.68 11.31
C GLN A 69 16.06 4.15 11.04
N PRO A 70 16.47 5.10 11.91
CA PRO A 70 16.35 6.52 11.63
C PRO A 70 17.02 6.92 10.31
N PHE A 71 16.42 7.84 9.57
CA PHE A 71 16.96 8.42 8.34
C PHE A 71 16.71 9.94 8.33
N ALA A 72 17.63 10.73 7.75
CA ALA A 72 17.49 12.19 7.70
C ALA A 72 17.11 12.82 9.04
N THR A 73 17.87 12.50 10.11
CA THR A 73 17.53 12.91 11.49
C THR A 73 17.57 14.41 11.73
N SER A 74 18.13 15.19 10.81
CA SER A 74 18.07 16.65 10.81
C SER A 74 16.75 17.22 10.28
N PHE A 75 15.94 16.41 9.60
CA PHE A 75 14.64 16.78 9.08
C PHE A 75 13.52 16.52 10.09
N THR A 76 12.58 17.46 10.18
CA THR A 76 11.33 17.33 10.93
C THR A 76 10.19 17.77 10.03
N GLY A 77 9.23 16.88 9.79
CA GLY A 77 8.11 17.14 8.92
C GLY A 77 6.86 17.61 9.66
N GLU A 78 6.00 18.31 8.92
CA GLU A 78 4.66 18.73 9.29
C GLU A 78 3.63 17.97 8.46
N GLY A 79 2.63 17.39 9.13
CA GLY A 79 1.56 16.64 8.46
C GLY A 79 2.00 15.32 7.88
N GLU A 80 1.28 14.83 6.87
CA GLU A 80 1.71 13.68 6.08
C GLU A 80 2.86 14.06 5.17
N VAL A 81 3.94 13.29 5.23
CA VAL A 81 5.16 13.51 4.45
C VAL A 81 5.30 12.38 3.45
N TYR A 82 5.14 12.69 2.17
CA TYR A 82 5.40 11.76 1.08
C TYR A 82 6.78 11.95 0.49
N VAL A 83 7.38 10.86 0.02
CA VAL A 83 8.73 10.83 -0.53
C VAL A 83 8.67 10.36 -1.98
N ALA A 84 9.21 11.16 -2.89
CA ALA A 84 9.42 10.84 -4.29
C ALA A 84 10.91 10.64 -4.57
N VAL A 85 11.27 9.63 -5.36
CA VAL A 85 12.65 9.35 -5.77
C VAL A 85 12.85 9.86 -7.18
N SER A 86 13.86 10.70 -7.40
CA SER A 86 14.18 11.22 -8.71
C SER A 86 14.70 10.11 -9.65
N PRO A 87 14.18 10.02 -10.89
CA PRO A 87 14.66 9.08 -11.90
C PRO A 87 15.99 9.49 -12.55
N GLY A 88 16.57 10.65 -12.20
CA GLY A 88 17.81 11.14 -12.81
C GLY A 88 17.62 11.78 -14.18
N GLN A 89 16.43 12.36 -14.42
CA GLN A 89 16.01 12.90 -15.71
C GLN A 89 15.68 14.39 -15.59
N ALA A 90 15.56 15.07 -16.75
CA ALA A 90 15.27 16.50 -16.87
C ALA A 90 16.18 17.45 -16.07
N GLY A 91 17.32 16.99 -15.57
CA GLY A 91 18.26 17.77 -14.75
C GLY A 91 18.20 17.48 -13.25
N PHE A 92 17.24 16.67 -12.79
CA PHE A 92 17.24 16.15 -11.42
C PHE A 92 18.33 15.06 -11.25
N PRO A 93 19.08 15.05 -10.14
CA PRO A 93 20.04 13.98 -9.83
C PRO A 93 19.35 12.63 -9.57
N ALA A 94 19.95 11.53 -10.04
CA ALA A 94 19.37 10.19 -9.87
C ALA A 94 19.40 9.75 -8.41
N GLY A 95 18.28 9.21 -7.90
CA GLY A 95 18.20 8.67 -6.54
C GLY A 95 18.09 9.72 -5.42
N GLU A 96 18.08 11.00 -5.77
CA GLU A 96 17.78 12.07 -4.82
C GLU A 96 16.31 12.03 -4.40
N LEU A 97 16.06 12.37 -3.15
CA LEU A 97 14.74 12.26 -2.54
C LEU A 97 14.11 13.64 -2.44
N PHE A 98 12.83 13.72 -2.77
CA PHE A 98 12.03 14.93 -2.63
C PHE A 98 10.84 14.60 -1.74
N LEU A 99 10.57 15.45 -0.75
CA LEU A 99 9.48 15.20 0.19
C LEU A 99 8.62 16.43 0.44
N CYS A 100 7.34 16.23 0.72
CA CYS A 100 6.43 17.32 1.11
C CYS A 100 6.41 17.48 2.63
N SER A 101 6.22 18.71 3.10
CA SER A 101 5.98 19.02 4.51
C SER A 101 5.38 20.42 4.62
N GLY A 102 4.17 20.51 5.17
CA GLY A 102 3.40 21.75 5.13
C GLY A 102 3.23 22.23 3.68
N ASP A 103 3.53 23.51 3.41
CA ASP A 103 3.42 24.11 2.07
C ASP A 103 4.68 23.97 1.19
N SER A 104 5.64 23.17 1.65
CA SER A 104 7.01 23.16 1.13
C SER A 104 7.44 21.77 0.66
N VAL A 105 8.37 21.77 -0.29
CA VAL A 105 9.07 20.59 -0.81
C VAL A 105 10.53 20.69 -0.40
N TYR A 106 11.06 19.63 0.18
CA TYR A 106 12.45 19.51 0.59
C TYR A 106 13.18 18.51 -0.29
N GLU A 107 14.44 18.82 -0.60
CA GLU A 107 15.39 17.90 -1.23
C GLU A 107 16.24 17.27 -0.11
N VAL A 108 16.31 15.95 -0.11
CA VAL A 108 17.08 15.15 0.82
C VAL A 108 18.04 14.29 0.02
N ASP A 109 19.33 14.38 0.34
CA ASP A 109 20.32 13.56 -0.35
C ASP A 109 20.06 12.07 -0.10
N SER A 110 20.56 11.21 -1.01
CA SER A 110 20.30 9.77 -0.95
C SER A 110 20.83 9.09 0.33
N SER A 111 21.73 9.73 1.08
CA SER A 111 22.25 9.23 2.36
C SER A 111 21.45 9.72 3.57
N GLY A 112 20.59 10.73 3.39
CA GLY A 112 19.87 11.40 4.47
C GLY A 112 20.76 12.28 5.32
N ALA A 113 21.93 12.72 4.83
CA ALA A 113 22.83 13.56 5.62
C ALA A 113 22.35 15.03 5.67
N SER A 114 21.65 15.47 4.64
CA SER A 114 21.15 16.83 4.48
C SER A 114 19.72 16.84 3.96
N ALA A 115 18.93 17.78 4.49
CA ALA A 115 17.62 18.13 3.99
C ALA A 115 17.60 19.65 3.83
N LYS A 116 17.18 20.15 2.67
CA LYS A 116 17.10 21.58 2.38
C LYS A 116 15.78 21.92 1.71
N LEU A 117 15.28 23.13 1.95
CA LEU A 117 14.12 23.64 1.22
C LEU A 117 14.45 23.70 -0.28
N PHE A 118 13.61 23.08 -1.08
CA PHE A 118 13.75 23.00 -2.54
C PHE A 118 12.73 23.87 -3.26
N SER A 119 11.46 23.82 -2.83
CA SER A 119 10.38 24.60 -3.44
C SER A 119 9.28 24.93 -2.42
N THR A 120 8.51 25.98 -2.69
CA THR A 120 7.27 26.30 -1.96
C THR A 120 6.17 26.58 -3.00
N PRO A 121 5.58 25.53 -3.61
CA PRO A 121 4.72 25.67 -4.78
C PRO A 121 3.50 26.56 -4.53
N ALA A 122 2.90 26.44 -3.34
CA ALA A 122 1.72 27.20 -2.96
C ALA A 122 1.82 27.61 -1.48
N LYS A 123 2.41 28.78 -1.22
CA LYS A 123 2.55 29.30 0.14
C LYS A 123 1.21 29.30 0.89
N GLY A 124 1.19 28.69 2.07
CA GLY A 124 0.00 28.55 2.91
C GLY A 124 -1.00 27.47 2.47
N THR A 125 -0.68 26.66 1.46
CA THR A 125 -1.46 25.47 1.10
C THR A 125 -0.61 24.23 1.35
N THR A 126 -1.08 23.34 2.23
CA THR A 126 -0.39 22.06 2.48
C THR A 126 -0.29 21.24 1.20
N ILE A 127 0.89 20.68 0.97
CA ILE A 127 1.19 19.73 -0.10
C ILE A 127 0.94 18.31 0.41
N ASN A 128 -0.03 17.62 -0.16
CA ASN A 128 -0.46 16.29 0.26
C ASN A 128 0.26 15.17 -0.48
N PHE A 129 0.80 15.38 -1.67
CA PHE A 129 1.48 14.29 -2.37
C PHE A 129 2.54 14.78 -3.36
N LEU A 130 3.52 13.93 -3.64
CA LEU A 130 4.57 14.15 -4.62
C LEU A 130 4.77 12.92 -5.52
N ALA A 131 5.00 13.15 -6.81
CA ALA A 131 5.47 12.10 -7.72
C ALA A 131 6.32 12.66 -8.84
N PHE A 132 7.30 11.89 -9.29
CA PHE A 132 7.95 12.16 -10.57
C PHE A 132 7.12 11.57 -11.71
N ASP A 133 7.08 12.31 -12.82
CA ASP A 133 6.81 11.72 -14.12
C ASP A 133 7.98 10.79 -14.50
N ASN A 134 7.77 9.48 -14.38
CA ASN A 134 8.82 8.48 -14.64
C ASN A 134 8.90 8.05 -16.11
N ASP A 135 7.88 8.34 -16.93
CA ASP A 135 7.85 7.93 -18.34
C ASP A 135 8.22 9.06 -19.31
N GLY A 136 8.18 10.31 -18.84
CA GLY A 136 8.60 11.48 -19.59
C GLY A 136 7.50 12.16 -20.38
N SER A 137 6.28 11.61 -20.37
CA SER A 137 5.12 12.21 -21.04
C SER A 137 4.87 13.63 -20.56
N TRP A 138 5.18 13.90 -19.30
CA TRP A 138 5.04 15.17 -18.59
C TRP A 138 6.41 15.84 -18.30
N GLY A 139 7.43 15.51 -19.10
CA GLY A 139 8.74 16.17 -19.09
C GLY A 139 9.69 15.71 -17.99
N PHE A 140 9.45 14.57 -17.35
CA PHE A 140 10.25 14.04 -16.23
C PHE A 140 10.36 15.01 -15.03
N LEU A 141 9.35 15.86 -14.85
CA LEU A 141 9.32 16.83 -13.75
C LEU A 141 8.80 16.20 -12.45
N LEU A 142 9.05 16.89 -11.33
CA LEU A 142 8.42 16.60 -10.06
C LEU A 142 7.04 17.27 -10.02
N TYR A 143 6.01 16.54 -9.61
CA TYR A 143 4.66 17.06 -9.47
C TYR A 143 4.23 17.06 -8.01
N ALA A 144 3.49 18.08 -7.61
CA ALA A 144 2.98 18.26 -6.25
C ALA A 144 1.48 18.55 -6.24
N LEU A 145 0.75 17.85 -5.37
CA LEU A 145 -0.67 18.08 -5.11
C LEU A 145 -0.85 18.89 -3.84
N GLY A 146 -1.59 19.99 -3.93
CA GLY A 146 -2.04 20.77 -2.78
C GLY A 146 -3.43 20.34 -2.32
N THR A 147 -3.68 20.43 -1.01
CA THR A 147 -5.01 20.25 -0.37
C THR A 147 -6.14 21.06 -1.02
N GLY A 148 -5.80 22.21 -1.63
CA GLY A 148 -6.75 23.07 -2.33
C GLY A 148 -7.11 22.63 -3.75
N GLY A 149 -6.62 21.47 -4.21
CA GLY A 149 -6.85 20.96 -5.57
C GLY A 149 -5.80 21.36 -6.59
N GLN A 150 -4.77 22.11 -6.19
CA GLN A 150 -3.74 22.59 -7.13
C GLN A 150 -2.76 21.47 -7.48
N LEU A 151 -2.50 21.31 -8.78
CA LEU A 151 -1.42 20.48 -9.29
C LEU A 151 -0.29 21.39 -9.78
N TRP A 152 0.91 21.21 -9.23
CA TRP A 152 2.10 21.98 -9.58
C TRP A 152 3.12 21.11 -10.28
N ALA A 153 3.75 21.63 -11.33
CA ALA A 153 4.97 21.09 -11.92
C ALA A 153 6.17 21.86 -11.37
N ILE A 154 7.15 21.15 -10.83
CA ILE A 154 8.36 21.70 -10.23
C ILE A 154 9.55 21.28 -11.08
N ASP A 155 10.32 22.26 -11.55
CA ASP A 155 11.52 22.02 -12.34
C ASP A 155 12.77 21.75 -11.46
N PRO A 156 13.90 21.31 -12.03
CA PRO A 156 15.11 21.00 -11.24
C PRO A 156 15.73 22.21 -10.53
N SER A 157 15.30 23.44 -10.84
CA SER A 157 15.73 24.64 -10.11
C SER A 157 14.83 24.96 -8.90
N GLY A 158 13.82 24.13 -8.64
CA GLY A 158 12.85 24.31 -7.56
C GLY A 158 11.71 25.27 -7.92
N ARG A 159 11.61 25.71 -9.18
CA ARG A 159 10.56 26.63 -9.62
C ARG A 159 9.29 25.85 -9.93
N ALA A 160 8.22 26.19 -9.21
CA ALA A 160 6.89 25.62 -9.39
C ALA A 160 6.06 26.43 -10.38
N ASN A 161 5.34 25.74 -11.27
CA ASN A 161 4.34 26.31 -12.17
C ASN A 161 3.02 25.57 -11.98
N LEU A 162 1.92 26.32 -11.86
CA LEU A 162 0.59 25.72 -11.74
C LEU A 162 0.23 25.05 -13.07
N VAL A 163 -0.10 23.76 -13.02
CA VAL A 163 -0.55 22.97 -14.17
C VAL A 163 -2.05 23.14 -14.33
N THR A 164 -2.79 22.88 -13.26
CA THR A 164 -4.25 23.00 -13.21
C THR A 164 -4.72 23.12 -11.76
N ASN A 165 -5.99 23.45 -11.59
CA ASN A 165 -6.67 23.40 -10.30
C ASN A 165 -7.92 22.53 -10.43
N LEU A 166 -7.93 21.42 -9.69
CA LEU A 166 -8.99 20.42 -9.70
C LEU A 166 -10.25 20.90 -8.97
N GLY A 167 -10.10 21.89 -8.08
CA GLY A 167 -11.18 22.44 -7.27
C GLY A 167 -10.94 22.24 -5.77
N ALA A 168 -11.46 23.16 -4.96
CA ALA A 168 -11.31 23.12 -3.51
C ALA A 168 -12.15 22.01 -2.88
N GLY A 169 -11.64 21.41 -1.80
CA GLY A 169 -12.36 20.40 -1.01
C GLY A 169 -12.45 19.02 -1.66
N LEU A 170 -11.67 18.77 -2.72
CA LEU A 170 -11.63 17.47 -3.38
C LEU A 170 -10.50 16.55 -2.90
N THR A 171 -9.58 17.09 -2.08
CA THR A 171 -8.47 16.40 -1.41
C THR A 171 -7.74 15.40 -2.33
N PRO A 172 -6.93 15.88 -3.28
CA PRO A 172 -6.18 15.00 -4.17
C PRO A 172 -4.96 14.39 -3.47
N GLU A 173 -4.81 13.06 -3.53
CA GLU A 173 -3.89 12.30 -2.64
C GLU A 173 -2.87 11.41 -3.37
N GLY A 174 -2.94 11.31 -4.70
CA GLY A 174 -2.05 10.44 -5.47
C GLY A 174 -1.89 10.89 -6.91
N ILE A 175 -0.71 10.64 -7.47
CA ILE A 175 -0.35 10.96 -8.86
C ILE A 175 0.25 9.73 -9.53
N ALA A 176 -0.21 9.42 -10.74
CA ALA A 176 0.46 8.52 -11.66
C ALA A 176 0.38 9.05 -13.09
N VAL A 177 1.19 8.51 -14.00
CA VAL A 177 0.99 8.69 -15.44
C VAL A 177 0.43 7.39 -16.01
N ALA A 178 -0.64 7.51 -16.78
CA ALA A 178 -1.28 6.38 -17.42
C ALA A 178 -0.33 5.75 -18.47
N PRO A 179 -0.09 4.43 -18.42
CA PRO A 179 0.86 3.79 -19.32
C PRO A 179 0.39 3.87 -20.78
N PRO A 180 1.31 3.69 -21.76
CA PRO A 180 0.97 3.79 -23.19
C PRO A 180 -0.17 2.86 -23.65
N ALA A 181 -0.40 1.75 -22.94
CA ALA A 181 -1.45 0.79 -23.25
C ALA A 181 -2.82 1.14 -22.62
N PHE A 182 -2.94 2.24 -21.86
CA PHE A 182 -4.14 2.59 -21.09
C PHE A 182 -5.24 3.26 -21.93
N GLY A 183 -5.56 2.66 -23.08
CA GLY A 183 -6.63 3.09 -23.96
C GLY A 183 -6.48 4.55 -24.42
N LYS A 184 -7.61 5.29 -24.40
CA LYS A 184 -7.66 6.71 -24.80
C LYS A 184 -6.84 7.61 -23.88
N PHE A 185 -6.61 7.20 -22.64
CA PHE A 185 -5.98 8.01 -21.59
C PHE A 185 -4.47 7.78 -21.50
N ALA A 186 -3.86 7.09 -22.46
CA ALA A 186 -2.42 6.85 -22.49
C ALA A 186 -1.62 8.16 -22.42
N GLY A 187 -0.72 8.27 -21.42
CA GLY A 187 0.08 9.47 -21.17
C GLY A 187 -0.64 10.58 -20.39
N ASP A 188 -1.93 10.43 -20.07
CA ASP A 188 -2.63 11.35 -19.18
C ASP A 188 -2.13 11.18 -17.75
N MET A 189 -2.14 12.27 -16.98
CA MET A 189 -1.87 12.19 -15.55
C MET A 189 -3.14 11.72 -14.84
N LEU A 190 -3.00 10.72 -13.98
CA LEU A 190 -4.07 10.19 -13.15
C LEU A 190 -3.94 10.76 -11.76
N VAL A 191 -5.05 11.22 -11.20
CA VAL A 191 -5.12 11.72 -9.83
C VAL A 191 -6.24 11.04 -9.06
N SER A 192 -5.92 10.52 -7.87
CA SER A 192 -6.92 10.06 -6.90
C SER A 192 -7.46 11.25 -6.11
N MET A 193 -8.79 11.32 -6.00
CA MET A 193 -9.53 12.42 -5.40
C MET A 193 -10.36 11.88 -4.23
N GLU A 194 -9.82 11.96 -3.02
CA GLU A 194 -10.41 11.42 -1.80
C GLU A 194 -11.80 12.03 -1.55
N GLY A 195 -11.87 13.37 -1.50
CA GLY A 195 -13.10 14.12 -1.20
C GLY A 195 -14.22 13.99 -2.24
N SER A 196 -13.94 13.49 -3.44
CA SER A 196 -14.95 13.21 -4.47
C SER A 196 -15.18 11.73 -4.74
N HIS A 197 -14.49 10.85 -4.02
CA HIS A 197 -14.53 9.41 -4.20
C HIS A 197 -14.29 8.98 -5.65
N SER A 198 -13.29 9.59 -6.32
CA SER A 198 -13.07 9.36 -7.75
C SER A 198 -11.59 9.34 -8.14
N VAL A 199 -11.32 8.81 -9.34
CA VAL A 199 -10.04 8.98 -10.02
C VAL A 199 -10.30 9.74 -11.31
N VAL A 200 -9.50 10.77 -11.56
CA VAL A 200 -9.58 11.60 -12.77
C VAL A 200 -8.36 11.43 -13.65
N ALA A 201 -8.53 11.59 -14.96
CA ALA A 201 -7.46 11.74 -15.94
C ALA A 201 -7.37 13.20 -16.37
N ILE A 202 -6.17 13.77 -16.27
CA ILE A 202 -5.82 15.12 -16.68
C ILE A 202 -5.06 14.98 -18.00
N PRO A 203 -5.61 15.46 -19.13
CA PRO A 203 -4.93 15.34 -20.40
C PRO A 203 -3.80 16.35 -20.50
N ARG A 204 -2.64 15.90 -20.96
CA ARG A 204 -1.45 16.76 -21.10
C ARG A 204 -1.66 17.96 -22.02
N SER A 205 -2.45 17.76 -23.08
CA SER A 205 -2.72 18.81 -24.08
C SER A 205 -3.60 19.94 -23.55
N ASP A 206 -4.42 19.66 -22.55
CA ASP A 206 -5.34 20.63 -21.95
C ASP A 206 -5.62 20.25 -20.49
N PRO A 207 -4.71 20.57 -19.56
CA PRO A 207 -4.86 20.17 -18.15
C PRO A 207 -6.09 20.76 -17.46
N SER A 208 -6.80 21.71 -18.08
CA SER A 208 -8.04 22.27 -17.56
C SER A 208 -9.27 21.39 -17.83
N ASN A 209 -9.17 20.43 -18.75
CA ASN A 209 -10.28 19.58 -19.21
C ASN A 209 -10.10 18.12 -18.76
N PHE A 210 -10.02 17.90 -17.45
CA PHE A 210 -9.89 16.57 -16.87
C PHE A 210 -11.22 15.80 -16.88
N THR A 211 -11.13 14.45 -16.88
CA THR A 211 -12.27 13.53 -16.98
C THR A 211 -12.27 12.54 -15.83
N THR A 212 -13.41 12.34 -15.17
CA THR A 212 -13.57 11.25 -14.19
C THR A 212 -13.50 9.89 -14.89
N LEU A 213 -12.55 9.05 -14.49
CA LEU A 213 -12.36 7.69 -15.01
C LEU A 213 -13.24 6.67 -14.28
N ALA A 214 -13.30 6.80 -12.96
CA ALA A 214 -13.99 5.86 -12.08
C ALA A 214 -14.47 6.56 -10.82
N ASN A 215 -15.60 6.09 -10.28
CA ASN A 215 -16.12 6.49 -8.99
C ASN A 215 -16.04 5.29 -8.04
N PHE A 216 -15.82 5.56 -6.76
CA PHE A 216 -15.64 4.58 -5.69
C PHE A 216 -16.60 4.86 -4.53
N PRO A 217 -17.91 4.63 -4.70
CA PRO A 217 -18.89 4.95 -3.66
C PRO A 217 -18.59 4.25 -2.33
N GLY A 218 -18.43 5.02 -1.25
CA GLY A 218 -18.11 4.50 0.09
C GLY A 218 -16.65 4.16 0.32
N GLU A 219 -15.75 4.58 -0.58
CA GLU A 219 -14.30 4.43 -0.47
C GLU A 219 -13.62 5.77 -0.79
N ALA A 220 -12.47 6.04 -0.18
CA ALA A 220 -11.67 7.25 -0.40
C ALA A 220 -10.39 6.88 -1.16
N PRO A 221 -10.26 7.21 -2.46
CA PRO A 221 -9.04 6.94 -3.20
C PRO A 221 -7.84 7.73 -2.67
N GLU A 222 -6.86 7.01 -2.12
CA GLU A 222 -5.62 7.55 -1.57
C GLU A 222 -4.48 7.53 -2.59
N ARG A 223 -4.29 6.39 -3.26
CA ARG A 223 -3.20 6.23 -4.23
C ARG A 223 -3.72 5.79 -5.56
N VAL A 224 -3.06 6.29 -6.59
CA VAL A 224 -3.11 5.77 -7.96
C VAL A 224 -1.69 5.48 -8.40
N MET A 225 -1.43 4.28 -8.93
CA MET A 225 -0.08 3.90 -9.39
C MET A 225 -0.11 2.81 -10.45
N LEU A 226 0.93 2.74 -11.28
CA LEU A 226 1.11 1.65 -12.24
C LEU A 226 1.38 0.33 -11.51
N ILE A 227 0.81 -0.77 -12.00
CA ILE A 227 1.16 -2.12 -11.57
C ILE A 227 2.32 -2.65 -12.43
N PRO A 228 3.55 -2.76 -11.91
CA PRO A 228 4.64 -3.39 -12.63
C PRO A 228 4.48 -4.91 -12.66
N ALA A 229 5.08 -5.54 -13.66
CA ALA A 229 5.13 -7.01 -13.73
C ALA A 229 5.94 -7.59 -12.56
N ASN A 230 5.55 -8.79 -12.10
CA ASN A 230 6.33 -9.61 -11.16
C ASN A 230 6.82 -8.84 -9.92
N SER A 231 5.95 -8.04 -9.31
CA SER A 231 6.30 -7.18 -8.19
C SER A 231 5.33 -7.33 -7.03
N ASP A 232 5.86 -7.32 -5.82
CA ASP A 232 5.08 -7.34 -4.59
C ASP A 232 4.73 -5.90 -4.21
N LEU A 233 3.55 -5.71 -3.64
CA LEU A 233 3.10 -4.42 -3.11
C LEU A 233 3.42 -4.34 -1.62
N PHE A 234 4.03 -3.24 -1.20
CA PHE A 234 4.22 -2.88 0.19
C PHE A 234 3.35 -1.67 0.49
N LEU A 235 2.62 -1.73 1.60
CA LEU A 235 1.54 -0.80 1.89
C LEU A 235 1.55 -0.41 3.36
N ALA A 236 1.52 0.89 3.64
CA ALA A 236 1.35 1.40 4.99
C ALA A 236 -0.11 1.22 5.45
N LYS A 237 -0.28 0.68 6.66
CA LYS A 237 -1.53 0.66 7.41
C LYS A 237 -1.39 1.61 8.59
N TYR A 238 -1.85 2.85 8.41
CA TYR A 238 -1.61 3.98 9.30
C TYR A 238 -1.96 3.65 10.76
N ASP A 239 -3.21 3.31 11.00
CA ASP A 239 -3.73 3.07 12.35
C ASP A 239 -3.21 1.80 13.00
N GLN A 240 -2.82 0.81 12.19
CA GLN A 240 -2.30 -0.46 12.67
C GLN A 240 -0.79 -0.40 12.96
N GLY A 241 -0.09 0.67 12.59
CA GLY A 241 1.33 0.83 12.87
C GLY A 241 2.22 -0.21 12.18
N VAL A 242 1.83 -0.64 10.97
CA VAL A 242 2.56 -1.66 10.22
C VAL A 242 2.65 -1.33 8.74
N ILE A 243 3.76 -1.72 8.12
CA ILE A 243 3.86 -1.90 6.68
C ILE A 243 3.57 -3.38 6.40
N VAL A 244 2.67 -3.64 5.45
CA VAL A 244 2.31 -4.99 5.03
C VAL A 244 2.82 -5.26 3.61
N ARG A 245 3.05 -6.53 3.30
CA ARG A 245 3.38 -7.03 1.96
C ARG A 245 2.20 -7.81 1.39
N MET A 246 1.91 -7.57 0.12
CA MET A 246 1.03 -8.39 -0.71
C MET A 246 1.84 -8.97 -1.86
N ASN A 247 1.84 -10.30 -1.98
CA ASN A 247 2.60 -11.01 -3.01
C ASN A 247 2.12 -10.65 -4.42
N SER A 248 3.04 -10.63 -5.38
CA SER A 248 2.78 -10.36 -6.80
C SER A 248 1.70 -11.22 -7.44
N SER A 249 1.44 -12.42 -6.90
CA SER A 249 0.36 -13.29 -7.37
C SER A 249 -1.03 -12.65 -7.24
N ALA A 250 -1.22 -11.70 -6.32
CA ALA A 250 -2.45 -10.91 -6.20
C ALA A 250 -2.69 -10.00 -7.41
N PHE A 251 -1.63 -9.67 -8.15
CA PHE A 251 -1.65 -8.77 -9.30
C PHE A 251 -1.38 -9.50 -10.64
N SER A 252 -1.43 -10.84 -10.62
CA SER A 252 -1.22 -11.65 -11.81
C SER A 252 -2.25 -11.29 -12.90
N GLY A 253 -1.76 -10.96 -14.10
CA GLY A 253 -2.60 -10.52 -15.22
C GLY A 253 -2.96 -9.03 -15.22
N TYR A 254 -2.53 -8.25 -14.21
CA TYR A 254 -2.78 -6.81 -14.13
C TYR A 254 -1.52 -5.95 -14.38
N ALA A 255 -0.41 -6.55 -14.82
CA ALA A 255 0.77 -5.78 -15.19
C ALA A 255 0.44 -4.78 -16.31
N GLY A 256 0.84 -3.51 -16.14
CA GLY A 256 0.49 -2.42 -17.05
C GLY A 256 -0.89 -1.81 -16.81
N SER A 257 -1.66 -2.31 -15.84
CA SER A 257 -2.90 -1.69 -15.37
C SER A 257 -2.63 -0.67 -14.26
N ILE A 258 -3.66 0.06 -13.85
CA ILE A 258 -3.57 1.06 -12.79
C ILE A 258 -4.14 0.50 -11.50
N LEU A 259 -3.36 0.53 -10.44
CA LEU A 259 -3.79 0.26 -9.07
C LEU A 259 -4.45 1.51 -8.50
N VAL A 260 -5.57 1.34 -7.80
CA VAL A 260 -6.16 2.36 -6.93
C VAL A 260 -6.26 1.78 -5.53
N ILE A 261 -5.62 2.42 -4.57
CA ILE A 261 -5.71 2.05 -3.16
C ILE A 261 -6.65 3.05 -2.51
N THR A 262 -7.64 2.54 -1.79
CA THR A 262 -8.58 3.37 -1.04
C THR A 262 -8.36 3.20 0.45
N GLU A 263 -8.56 4.23 1.24
CA GLU A 263 -8.47 4.15 2.69
C GLU A 263 -9.81 3.79 3.35
N GLY A 264 -9.70 3.25 4.57
CA GLY A 264 -10.80 3.04 5.47
C GLY A 264 -10.69 3.96 6.68
N GLU A 265 -11.17 5.19 6.54
CA GLU A 265 -11.44 6.09 7.67
C GLU A 265 -12.83 6.70 7.56
N ALA A 266 -13.33 7.33 8.64
CA ALA A 266 -14.65 7.96 8.67
C ALA A 266 -15.83 7.07 8.20
N GLY A 267 -15.72 5.74 8.35
CA GLY A 267 -16.73 4.77 7.91
C GLY A 267 -16.59 4.31 6.45
N GLN A 268 -15.52 4.71 5.76
CA GLN A 268 -15.17 4.30 4.41
C GLN A 268 -14.50 2.92 4.39
N THR A 269 -14.43 2.32 3.20
CA THR A 269 -13.84 0.98 3.02
C THR A 269 -12.44 1.05 2.41
N GLY A 270 -11.46 0.59 3.19
CA GLY A 270 -10.08 0.40 2.73
C GLY A 270 -9.97 -0.81 1.79
N SER A 271 -9.59 -0.56 0.55
CA SER A 271 -9.60 -1.58 -0.50
C SER A 271 -8.49 -1.35 -1.53
N ILE A 272 -8.26 -2.36 -2.37
CA ILE A 272 -7.36 -2.27 -3.51
C ILE A 272 -8.14 -2.67 -4.75
N ASN A 273 -8.19 -1.73 -5.69
CA ASN A 273 -8.88 -1.84 -6.95
C ASN A 273 -7.87 -1.77 -8.10
N VAL A 274 -8.26 -2.30 -9.25
CA VAL A 274 -7.50 -2.20 -10.49
C VAL A 274 -8.39 -1.57 -11.55
N LEU A 275 -7.89 -0.52 -12.19
CA LEU A 275 -8.47 0.06 -13.39
C LEU A 275 -7.80 -0.55 -14.62
N THR A 276 -8.62 -0.98 -15.57
CA THR A 276 -8.18 -1.38 -16.92
C THR A 276 -8.95 -0.56 -17.95
N ALA A 277 -8.31 -0.25 -19.08
CA ALA A 277 -8.91 0.54 -20.14
C ALA A 277 -8.92 -0.22 -21.47
N ASN A 278 -10.03 -0.15 -22.20
CA ASN A 278 -10.14 -0.59 -23.59
C ASN A 278 -10.80 0.52 -24.42
N GLY A 279 -10.00 1.24 -25.21
CA GLY A 279 -10.42 2.50 -25.82
C GLY A 279 -10.76 3.52 -24.73
N SER A 280 -11.96 4.08 -24.77
CA SER A 280 -12.45 5.03 -23.76
C SER A 280 -13.11 4.37 -22.54
N ASN A 281 -13.33 3.05 -22.58
CA ASN A 281 -14.04 2.34 -21.51
C ASN A 281 -13.06 1.93 -20.41
N VAL A 282 -13.24 2.45 -19.21
CA VAL A 282 -12.50 2.05 -18.02
C VAL A 282 -13.36 1.12 -17.18
N THR A 283 -12.79 -0.01 -16.76
CA THR A 283 -13.43 -0.95 -15.84
C THR A 283 -12.68 -1.02 -14.52
N VAL A 284 -13.43 -1.12 -13.42
CA VAL A 284 -12.90 -1.26 -12.06
C VAL A 284 -13.06 -2.70 -11.60
N ALA A 285 -11.98 -3.31 -11.14
CA ALA A 285 -11.98 -4.62 -10.51
C ALA A 285 -11.40 -4.53 -9.10
N LYS A 286 -12.21 -4.86 -8.08
CA LYS A 286 -11.73 -4.95 -6.70
C LYS A 286 -10.93 -6.25 -6.53
N VAL A 287 -9.64 -6.12 -6.23
CA VAL A 287 -8.73 -7.27 -6.08
C VAL A 287 -8.49 -7.65 -4.63
N PHE A 288 -8.70 -6.70 -3.71
CA PHE A 288 -8.60 -6.94 -2.29
C PHE A 288 -9.49 -5.99 -1.51
N GLN A 289 -10.10 -6.51 -0.44
CA GLN A 289 -10.77 -5.71 0.58
C GLN A 289 -10.48 -6.36 1.92
N ASP A 290 -10.04 -5.55 2.87
CA ASP A 290 -9.83 -6.00 4.24
C ASP A 290 -11.12 -5.70 5.03
N PRO A 291 -11.73 -6.70 5.70
CA PRO A 291 -12.91 -6.47 6.54
C PRO A 291 -12.69 -5.45 7.66
N ALA A 292 -11.44 -5.23 8.07
CA ALA A 292 -11.09 -4.22 9.06
C ALA A 292 -11.07 -2.79 8.50
N SER A 293 -11.27 -2.60 7.18
CA SER A 293 -11.19 -1.30 6.48
C SER A 293 -10.01 -0.47 6.96
N PRO A 294 -8.76 -0.91 6.72
CA PRO A 294 -7.58 -0.22 7.19
C PRO A 294 -7.46 1.15 6.54
N HIS A 295 -7.01 2.11 7.33
CA HIS A 295 -6.50 3.39 6.88
C HIS A 295 -5.19 3.14 6.11
N PHE A 296 -5.31 3.00 4.79
CA PHE A 296 -4.19 2.71 3.90
C PHE A 296 -3.55 4.00 3.45
N GLU A 297 -2.23 4.02 3.44
CA GLU A 297 -1.47 5.22 3.11
C GLU A 297 -0.50 4.95 1.94
N GLY A 298 0.76 5.32 2.10
CA GLY A 298 1.83 5.16 1.12
C GLY A 298 2.05 3.71 0.70
N ALA A 299 2.44 3.56 -0.55
CA ALA A 299 2.62 2.25 -1.16
C ALA A 299 3.78 2.25 -2.16
N ALA A 300 4.47 1.12 -2.25
CA ALA A 300 5.52 0.89 -3.24
C ALA A 300 5.48 -0.53 -3.78
N PHE A 301 5.75 -0.68 -5.07
CA PHE A 301 6.04 -1.97 -5.66
C PHE A 301 7.55 -2.28 -5.63
N ILE A 302 7.89 -3.55 -5.38
CA ILE A 302 9.26 -4.07 -5.50
C ILE A 302 9.26 -5.33 -6.35
N PRO A 303 10.22 -5.52 -7.28
CA PRO A 303 10.39 -6.79 -7.98
C PRO A 303 10.47 -7.99 -7.01
N THR A 304 9.62 -9.01 -7.19
CA THR A 304 9.49 -10.16 -6.28
C THR A 304 10.82 -10.89 -6.04
N GLN A 305 11.72 -10.88 -7.02
CA GLN A 305 13.05 -11.50 -6.90
C GLN A 305 13.88 -10.86 -5.79
N LEU A 306 13.78 -9.53 -5.62
CA LEU A 306 14.49 -8.80 -4.57
C LEU A 306 13.85 -9.03 -3.20
N ALA A 307 12.52 -9.14 -3.15
CA ALA A 307 11.79 -9.41 -1.91
C ALA A 307 12.01 -10.84 -1.38
N THR A 308 12.26 -11.82 -2.26
CA THR A 308 12.38 -13.24 -1.88
C THR A 308 13.76 -13.59 -1.31
N ALA A 309 14.83 -12.93 -1.77
CA ALA A 309 16.20 -13.19 -1.32
C ALA A 309 16.42 -12.98 0.19
N VAL A 310 15.50 -12.30 0.86
CA VAL A 310 15.60 -11.90 2.27
C VAL A 310 14.92 -12.87 3.22
N ILE A 311 13.83 -13.50 2.79
CA ILE A 311 13.10 -14.44 3.66
C ILE A 311 13.90 -15.74 3.82
N THR A 312 14.67 -16.14 2.81
CA THR A 312 15.45 -17.39 2.88
C THR A 312 16.65 -17.28 3.83
N THR A 313 17.16 -16.07 4.10
CA THR A 313 18.31 -15.88 5.01
C THR A 313 17.91 -15.82 6.48
N SER A 314 16.68 -15.41 6.83
CA SER A 314 16.22 -15.37 8.23
C SER A 314 15.73 -16.72 8.78
N THR A 315 15.27 -17.64 7.91
CA THR A 315 14.87 -19.01 8.32
C THR A 315 16.03 -20.00 8.38
N GLY A 316 17.25 -19.60 8.01
CA GLY A 316 18.42 -20.48 7.88
C GLY A 316 19.29 -20.67 9.14
N VAL A 317 19.02 -19.96 10.24
CA VAL A 317 19.77 -20.17 11.50
C VAL A 317 19.03 -21.19 12.38
N THR A 318 19.04 -22.44 11.95
CA THR A 318 18.90 -23.56 12.90
C THR A 318 20.25 -23.67 13.61
N THR A 319 20.30 -23.30 14.89
CA THR A 319 21.44 -23.63 15.77
C THR A 319 21.52 -25.14 15.91
N SER A 320 22.20 -25.82 14.97
CA SER A 320 22.60 -27.21 15.14
C SER A 320 23.79 -27.24 16.08
N THR A 321 23.54 -27.30 17.38
CA THR A 321 24.50 -27.89 18.33
C THR A 321 24.54 -29.39 18.09
N GLY A 322 25.15 -29.80 16.97
CA GLY A 322 25.41 -31.18 16.63
C GLY A 322 26.66 -31.67 17.33
N VAL A 323 26.49 -32.31 18.48
CA VAL A 323 27.48 -33.25 19.00
C VAL A 323 27.47 -34.48 18.06
N PRO A 324 28.61 -34.91 17.51
CA PRO A 324 28.65 -36.08 16.63
C PRO A 324 28.55 -37.35 17.48
N ALA A 325 27.41 -38.03 17.47
CA ALA A 325 27.27 -39.35 18.04
C ALA A 325 27.74 -40.40 17.02
N SER A 326 28.99 -40.85 17.18
CA SER A 326 29.53 -42.05 16.55
C SER A 326 28.95 -43.31 17.19
N THR A 327 28.38 -44.16 16.34
CA THR A 327 28.39 -45.64 16.33
C THR A 327 28.73 -46.38 17.64
N LEU A 328 27.74 -47.07 18.22
CA LEU A 328 27.98 -48.27 19.04
C LEU A 328 26.83 -49.28 18.84
N TYR A 329 27.24 -50.48 18.44
CA TYR A 329 26.44 -51.66 18.11
C TYR A 329 26.12 -52.51 19.35
N ALA A 330 25.11 -53.39 19.19
CA ALA A 330 24.73 -54.57 19.99
C ALA A 330 23.99 -54.31 21.31
N GLY A 331 22.91 -55.00 21.70
CA GLY A 331 22.17 -56.11 21.12
C GLY A 331 21.20 -56.68 22.17
N VAL A 332 20.22 -57.46 21.69
CA VAL A 332 19.43 -58.52 22.34
C VAL A 332 18.19 -58.18 23.22
N ALA A 333 17.09 -58.88 22.85
CA ALA A 333 16.01 -59.49 23.66
C ALA A 333 14.73 -58.70 24.05
N THR A 334 13.66 -59.02 23.28
CA THR A 334 12.33 -59.49 23.74
C THR A 334 11.94 -59.37 25.22
N ALA A 335 10.77 -58.77 25.50
CA ALA A 335 9.58 -59.47 26.03
C ALA A 335 8.39 -58.52 26.21
N ALA A 336 7.20 -59.04 25.91
CA ALA A 336 5.89 -58.44 26.22
C ALA A 336 5.60 -58.44 27.73
N VAL A 337 4.64 -57.62 28.17
CA VAL A 337 3.46 -57.99 28.99
C VAL A 337 2.76 -56.73 29.51
N ALA A 338 1.44 -56.72 29.37
CA ALA A 338 0.51 -55.73 29.92
C ALA A 338 0.14 -56.04 31.38
N VAL A 339 -0.02 -55.04 32.27
CA VAL A 339 -0.91 -55.08 33.46
C VAL A 339 -1.34 -53.66 33.90
N VAL A 340 -2.56 -53.29 33.51
CA VAL A 340 -3.76 -52.82 34.26
C VAL A 340 -3.68 -52.48 35.79
N VAL A 341 -4.27 -51.30 36.16
CA VAL A 341 -4.97 -50.92 37.46
C VAL A 341 -4.09 -50.58 38.69
N ALA A 342 -4.34 -49.61 39.60
CA ALA A 342 -5.51 -48.89 40.17
C ALA A 342 -5.11 -47.44 40.59
N VAL A 343 -5.94 -46.39 40.50
CA VAL A 343 -7.04 -45.91 41.38
C VAL A 343 -6.70 -45.71 42.87
N VAL A 344 -6.52 -44.43 43.23
CA VAL A 344 -7.06 -43.61 44.37
C VAL A 344 -7.00 -44.13 45.81
N LEU A 345 -6.45 -43.29 46.72
CA LEU A 345 -6.98 -42.79 48.01
C LEU A 345 -5.79 -42.36 48.91
N ALA A 346 -5.59 -41.06 49.21
CA ALA A 346 -6.23 -40.22 50.25
C ALA A 346 -5.52 -40.27 51.62
N TYR A 347 -5.12 -39.10 52.15
CA TYR A 347 -5.26 -38.59 53.54
C TYR A 347 -4.37 -37.33 53.70
N GLU A 348 -4.89 -36.10 53.82
CA GLU A 348 -5.57 -35.44 54.97
C GLU A 348 -4.69 -35.20 56.22
N GLY A 349 -4.48 -33.91 56.51
CA GLY A 349 -4.26 -33.33 57.84
C GLY A 349 -2.88 -32.68 58.08
N VAL A 350 -2.72 -31.55 58.79
CA VAL A 350 -3.61 -30.70 59.60
C VAL A 350 -2.79 -29.47 60.05
N TRP A 351 -3.44 -28.30 60.19
CA TRP A 351 -3.05 -27.07 60.94
C TRP A 351 -1.89 -26.20 60.41
N GLY A 352 -1.91 -24.86 60.43
CA GLY A 352 -2.80 -23.85 61.01
C GLY A 352 -2.00 -22.57 61.34
N LYS A 353 -2.69 -21.40 61.41
CA LYS A 353 -2.25 -20.04 61.85
C LYS A 353 -1.41 -19.21 60.87
N GLN A 354 -1.51 -17.88 60.74
CA GLN A 354 -2.42 -16.82 61.24
C GLN A 354 -2.00 -15.49 60.58
N ARG A 355 -2.99 -14.60 60.37
CA ARG A 355 -2.98 -13.12 60.57
C ARG A 355 -2.32 -12.12 59.58
N ARG A 356 -3.20 -11.15 59.22
CA ARG A 356 -3.07 -9.67 59.18
C ARG A 356 -2.31 -9.06 57.99
N SER A 357 -3.00 -8.39 57.06
CA SER A 357 -3.57 -7.01 57.04
C SER A 357 -2.54 -5.91 56.78
N ALA A 358 -2.67 -5.19 55.67
CA ALA A 358 -2.47 -3.74 55.57
C ALA A 358 -3.01 -3.21 54.22
N SER A 359 -3.87 -2.18 54.33
CA SER A 359 -4.17 -1.05 53.43
C SER A 359 -4.23 -1.26 51.92
#